data_AF-A0A1H9TRY6-F1
#
_entry.id   AF-A0A1H9TRY6-F1
#
_cell.length_a   1.000
_cell.length_b   1.000
_cell.length_c   1.000
_cell.angle_alpha   90.00
_cell.angle_beta   90.00
_cell.angle_gamma   90.00
#
_symmetry.space_group_name_H-M   'P 1'
#
loop_
_entity.id
_entity.type
_entity.pdbx_description
1 polymer ?
#
loop_
_entity_poly.entity_id
_entity_poly.type
_entity_poly.pdbx_seq_one_letter_code
_entity_poly.pdbx_strand_id
1 'polypeptide(L)' 'RIPDAYERLLLEVMKGNQNLFVRKDEIEHAWLWCDRLIAGWRLQGEAPKPYAAGSWGPLASIALITRDGKSWYGDF' A
#
# COMPACT_ATOMS: atom_id res chain seq x y z
N ARG A 1 -20.44 -11.38 -15.58
CA ARG A 1 -19.14 -10.74 -15.90
C ARG A 1 -18.83 -9.77 -14.76
N ILE A 2 -17.61 -9.78 -14.22
CA ILE A 2 -17.19 -8.77 -13.23
C ILE A 2 -16.83 -7.50 -14.02
N PRO A 3 -17.42 -6.34 -13.73
CA PRO A 3 -17.12 -5.10 -14.45
C PRO A 3 -15.67 -4.67 -14.19
N ASP A 4 -15.07 -4.01 -15.18
CA ASP A 4 -13.73 -3.46 -15.04
C ASP A 4 -13.71 -2.35 -13.97
N ALA A 5 -12.54 -2.11 -13.36
CA ALA A 5 -12.39 -1.07 -12.34
C ALA A 5 -12.85 0.31 -12.86
N TYR A 6 -12.48 0.67 -14.09
CA TYR A 6 -12.87 1.97 -14.66
C TYR A 6 -14.36 2.02 -15.02
N GLU A 7 -14.91 0.92 -15.54
CA GLU A 7 -16.34 0.82 -15.84
C GLU A 7 -17.18 1.06 -14.58
N ARG A 8 -16.75 0.48 -13.45
CA ARG A 8 -17.39 0.69 -12.16
C ARG A 8 -17.26 2.14 -11.68
N LEU A 9 -16.08 2.73 -11.75
CA LEU A 9 -15.88 4.12 -11.29
C LEU A 9 -16.73 5.12 -12.10
N LEU A 10 -16.80 4.96 -13.42
CA LEU A 10 -17.61 5.82 -14.28
C LEU A 10 -19.10 5.70 -13.98
N LEU A 11 -19.60 4.48 -13.76
CA LEU A 11 -21.00 4.24 -13.39
C LEU A 11 -21.35 4.91 -12.05
N GLU A 12 -20.47 4.85 -11.05
CA GLU A 12 -20.72 5.48 -9.74
C GLU A 12 -20.73 7.01 -9.83
N VAL A 13 -19.87 7.62 -10.67
CA VAL A 13 -19.91 9.06 -10.95
C VAL A 13 -21.23 9.47 -11.60
N MET A 14 -21.71 8.71 -12.60
CA MET A 14 -23.00 8.98 -13.25
C MET A 14 -24.18 8.89 -12.27
N LYS A 15 -24.07 8.04 -11.24
CA LYS A 15 -25.06 7.91 -10.16
C LYS A 15 -24.90 8.97 -9.06
N GLY A 16 -23.88 9.82 -9.13
CA GLY A 16 -23.55 10.79 -8.08
C GLY A 16 -23.04 10.17 -6.78
N ASN A 17 -22.59 8.91 -6.81
CA ASN A 17 -22.07 8.21 -5.65
C ASN A 17 -20.54 8.33 -5.57
N GLN A 18 -20.05 8.94 -4.49
CA GLN A 18 -18.64 9.25 -4.29
C GLN A 18 -17.89 8.22 -3.40
N ASN A 19 -18.52 7.13 -2.96
CA ASN A 19 -17.94 6.20 -1.99
C ASN A 19 -16.66 5.49 -2.47
N LEU A 20 -16.42 5.41 -3.78
CA LEU A 20 -15.21 4.80 -4.35
C LEU A 20 -14.11 5.82 -4.67
N PHE A 21 -14.33 7.09 -4.33
CA PHE A 21 -13.38 8.17 -4.56
C PHE A 21 -12.77 8.60 -3.24
N VAL A 22 -11.45 8.76 -3.25
CA VAL A 22 -10.71 9.23 -2.08
C VAL A 22 -11.05 10.70 -1.82
N ARG A 23 -11.38 11.03 -0.58
CA ARG A 23 -11.68 12.41 -0.21
C ARG A 23 -10.41 13.25 -0.11
N LYS A 24 -10.56 14.57 -0.22
CA LYS A 24 -9.44 15.51 -0.15
C LYS A 24 -8.65 15.38 1.16
N ASP A 25 -9.35 15.34 2.29
CA ASP A 25 -8.74 15.19 3.62
C ASP A 25 -8.01 13.86 3.77
N GLU A 26 -8.57 12.76 3.25
CA GLU A 26 -7.89 11.46 3.24
C GLU A 26 -6.58 11.49 2.44
N ILE A 27 -6.58 12.15 1.27
CA ILE A 27 -5.37 12.33 0.45
C ILE A 27 -4.31 13.15 1.22
N GLU A 28 -4.71 14.26 1.85
CA GLU A 28 -3.80 15.10 2.62
C GLU A 28 -3.12 14.34 3.78
N HIS A 29 -3.89 13.53 4.52
CA HIS A 29 -3.35 12.73 5.61
C HIS A 29 -2.46 11.58 5.12
N ALA A 30 -2.84 10.92 4.01
CA ALA A 30 -2.01 9.88 3.40
C ALA A 30 -0.66 10.44 2.96
N TRP A 31 -0.64 11.60 2.31
CA TRP A 31 0.60 12.27 1.90
C TRP A 31 1.45 12.70 3.09
N LEU A 32 0.84 13.31 4.11
CA LEU A 32 1.56 13.69 5.33
C LEU A 32 2.30 12.50 5.96
N TRP A 33 1.68 11.33 5.96
CA TRP A 33 2.28 10.12 6.50
C TRP A 33 3.41 9.60 5.60
N CYS A 34 3.19 9.51 4.29
CA CYS A 34 4.19 9.09 3.30
C CYS A 34 5.44 9.98 3.31
N ASP A 35 5.26 11.30 3.35
CA ASP A 35 6.36 12.27 3.32
C ASP A 35 7.27 12.12 4.53
N ARG A 36 6.70 11.90 5.73
CA ARG A 36 7.49 11.65 6.95
C ARG A 36 8.28 10.35 6.86
N LEU A 37 7.69 9.30 6.30
CA LEU A 37 8.37 8.02 6.12
C LEU A 37 9.53 8.13 5.12
N ILE A 38 9.31 8.81 4.00
CA ILE A 38 10.35 9.06 2.98
C ILE A 38 11.47 9.94 3.56
N ALA A 39 11.14 10.99 4.30
CA ALA A 39 12.12 11.86 4.95
C ALA A 39 12.98 11.09 5.96
N GLY A 40 12.35 10.25 6.80
CA GLY A 40 13.05 9.39 7.75
C GLY A 40 13.99 8.39 7.05
N TRP A 41 13.52 7.74 5.99
CA TRP A 41 14.36 6.84 5.19
C TRP A 41 15.58 7.57 4.62
N ARG A 42 15.37 8.74 3.99
CA ARG A 42 16.46 9.54 3.41
C ARG A 42 17.49 9.95 4.45
N LEU A 43 17.07 10.30 5.67
CA LEU A 43 17.96 10.64 6.77
C LEU A 43 18.80 9.44 7.21
N GLN A 44 18.20 8.25 7.26
CA GLN A 44 18.89 7.00 7.66
C GLN A 44 19.93 6.55 6.62
N GLY A 45 19.71 6.87 5.34
CA GLY A 45 20.68 6.59 4.27
C GLY A 45 20.82 5.11 3.91
N GLU A 46 19.92 4.25 4.37
CA GLU A 46 19.95 2.81 4.09
C GLU A 46 19.38 2.49 2.70
N ALA A 47 20.05 1.59 1.98
CA ALA A 47 19.52 1.05 0.73
C ALA A 47 18.43 -0.01 1.01
N PRO A 48 17.43 -0.15 0.12
CA PRO A 48 16.47 -1.25 0.20
C PRO A 48 17.17 -2.61 0.20
N LYS A 49 16.68 -3.54 1.02
CA LYS A 49 17.23 -4.90 1.08
C LYS A 49 16.91 -5.65 -0.22
N PRO A 50 17.90 -6.30 -0.86
CA PRO A 50 17.67 -7.05 -2.09
C PRO A 50 16.89 -8.33 -1.81
N TYR A 51 16.18 -8.82 -2.83
CA TYR A 51 15.46 -10.09 -2.81
C TYR A 51 15.39 -10.65 -4.24
N ALA A 52 15.21 -11.96 -4.37
CA ALA A 52 15.15 -12.61 -5.67
C ALA A 52 13.84 -12.27 -6.40
N ALA A 53 13.90 -12.07 -7.72
CA ALA A 53 12.69 -11.89 -8.53
C ALA A 53 11.79 -13.14 -8.44
N GLY A 54 10.48 -12.93 -8.27
CA GLY A 54 9.51 -14.01 -8.03
C GLY A 54 9.42 -14.48 -6.58
N SER A 55 10.25 -13.96 -5.67
CA SER A 55 10.09 -14.18 -4.22
C SER A 55 9.18 -13.12 -3.58
N TRP A 56 8.73 -13.39 -2.35
CA TRP A 56 7.87 -12.52 -1.55
C TRP A 56 8.60 -11.36 -0.85
N GLY A 57 9.90 -11.19 -1.13
CA GLY A 57 10.72 -10.14 -0.53
C GLY A 57 11.83 -10.68 0.38
N PRO A 58 12.54 -9.79 1.10
CA PRO A 58 13.63 -10.18 1.98
C PRO A 58 13.10 -10.86 3.26
N LEU A 59 13.91 -11.72 3.88
CA LEU A 59 13.59 -12.35 5.18
C LEU A 59 13.24 -11.33 6.28
N ALA A 60 13.79 -10.12 6.18
CA ALA A 60 13.47 -9.00 7.06
C ALA A 60 11.98 -8.61 7.03
N SER A 61 11.27 -8.81 5.91
CA SER A 61 9.82 -8.57 5.79
C SER A 61 9.01 -9.55 6.65
N ILE A 62 9.39 -10.83 6.62
CA ILE A 62 8.75 -11.88 7.44
C ILE A 62 9.04 -11.62 8.91
N ALA A 63 10.31 -11.40 9.26
CA ALA A 63 10.74 -11.13 10.63
C ALA A 63 10.02 -9.92 11.26
N LEU A 64 9.75 -8.88 10.46
CA LEU A 64 9.02 -7.69 10.91
C LEU A 64 7.60 -8.04 11.40
N ILE A 65 6.86 -8.83 10.63
CA ILE A 65 5.47 -9.19 10.94
C ILE A 65 5.40 -10.28 12.01
N THR A 66 6.36 -11.23 12.01
CA THR A 66 6.46 -12.28 13.04
C THR A 66 6.77 -11.71 14.42
N ARG A 67 7.54 -10.61 14.51
CA ARG A 67 7.76 -9.90 15.79
C ARG A 67 6.45 -9.46 16.43
N ASP A 68 5.45 -9.14 15.62
CA ASP A 68 4.13 -8.71 16.08
C ASP A 68 3.14 -9.88 16.18
N GLY A 69 3.64 -11.14 16.18
CA GLY A 69 2.84 -12.36 16.33
C GLY A 69 1.96 -12.70 15.13
N LYS A 70 2.27 -12.14 13.96
CA LYS A 70 1.48 -12.29 12.72
C LYS A 70 2.32 -13.00 11.64
N SER A 71 1.64 -13.42 10.57
CA SER A 71 2.28 -13.95 9.35
C SER A 71 1.58 -13.37 8.11
N TRP A 72 2.28 -13.33 6.98
CA TRP A 72 1.64 -12.99 5.71
C TRP A 72 0.74 -14.15 5.26
N TYR A 73 -0.39 -13.81 4.63
CA TYR A 73 -1.31 -14.80 4.08
C TYR A 73 -0.76 -15.31 2.74
N GLY A 74 -0.65 -16.63 2.58
CA GLY A 74 -0.08 -17.26 1.39
C GLY A 74 1.38 -17.71 1.54
N ASP A 75 1.99 -17.48 2.71
CA ASP A 75 3.29 -18.05 3.07
C ASP A 75 3.13 -19.52 3.50
N PHE A 76 2.81 -20.43 2.57
CA PHE A 76 3.09 -21.88 2.56
C PHE A 76 2.94 -22.43 1.14
#